data_AF-A0A817N114-F1
#
_entry.id   AF-A0A817N114-F1
#
_cell.length_a   1.000
_cell.length_b   1.000
_cell.length_c   1.000
_cell.angle_alpha   90.00
_cell.angle_beta   90.00
_cell.angle_gamma   90.00
#
_symmetry.space_group_name_H-M   'P 1'
#
loop_
_entity.id
_entity.type
_entity.pdbx_description
1 polymer ?
#
loop_
_entity_poly.entity_id
_entity_poly.type
_entity_poly.pdbx_seq_one_letter_code
_entity_poly.pdbx_strand_id
1 'polypeptide(L)'
;MSRPAIDYTSLFGNFETHLYISILFAIRDQLVISDQTKFYSIQGGSDLLVQSMATECQAIESNRCSIVYSTPIAEVQLFESDLVRLTTKNGTSKVFDSVIVATTATAAQLIDFNPRAEFSDKYRVMRQLHYDCATKVVLFFNVSWWYTQENISGGRSITDLSVRFIYYPTTSSDQTGSGAIIASYTWSKDSIVWQSLSDSDAIELALKQLIKIHPSSANMRDYFQGGKVKHWCNDPYAIGACSLFIPFQETELLDKLQASISNVHFIGEHTSLVHAWVEGAVVSALRPALLISAQAETTFDVIIVGGGPIGLITAVFLSLKEPALHIVIVDQGTVMNSDGRSSIFDQRQYRQMYDEEYLVELANVSFPLWRQLEQMANMSLGSILNTDDGYLFLSDFDASQSSIEDDLQSIKRICEQRQMGCEYLNSTQLQTRYPTFTFSRQHHGIFHNQSGYINVSTLMLALVRIIAQNPNIIIREQEQFLSFKLDNQTQIVTDRGVLRASRKVLFVPGPYAKQVSRLLNVDLNITLWELPVYYFRLLPNASRFPTWFSRSGSDLQSLFSGFPIASSSDYIAVLPGFIPNLFNTLIYPSQRANMVDPFITQKVIEWVSQHMAM
;
A
#
# COMPACT_ATOMS: atom_id res chain seq x y z
N MET A 1 -22.36 23.29 10.96
CA MET A 1 -22.34 22.51 12.22
C MET A 1 -22.39 23.49 13.38
N SER A 2 -23.16 23.26 14.44
CA SER A 2 -23.22 24.18 15.61
C SER A 2 -21.96 24.03 16.47
N ARG A 3 -21.62 25.05 17.29
CA ARG A 3 -20.44 24.96 18.19
C ARG A 3 -20.49 23.75 19.13
N PRO A 4 -21.61 23.45 19.81
CA PRO A 4 -21.72 22.25 20.62
C PRO A 4 -21.55 20.94 19.83
N ALA A 5 -22.02 20.91 18.58
CA ALA A 5 -21.81 19.74 17.72
C ALA A 5 -20.33 19.59 17.32
N ILE A 6 -19.62 20.70 17.05
CA ILE A 6 -18.17 20.69 16.81
C ILE A 6 -17.42 20.19 18.04
N ASP A 7 -17.73 20.72 19.22
CA ASP A 7 -17.06 20.33 20.47
C ASP A 7 -17.34 18.85 20.79
N TYR A 8 -18.59 18.40 20.64
CA TYR A 8 -18.96 16.99 20.80
C TYR A 8 -18.20 16.09 19.81
N THR A 9 -18.25 16.39 18.51
CA THR A 9 -17.56 15.59 17.49
C THR A 9 -16.04 15.61 17.69
N SER A 10 -15.46 16.74 18.12
CA SER A 10 -14.02 16.85 18.36
C SER A 10 -13.58 16.02 19.56
N LEU A 11 -14.33 16.04 20.65
CA LEU A 11 -14.04 15.26 21.86
C LEU A 11 -14.20 13.75 21.62
N PHE A 12 -15.36 13.32 21.12
CA PHE A 12 -15.69 11.90 20.93
C PHE A 12 -14.95 11.28 19.73
N GLY A 13 -14.58 12.10 18.74
CA GLY A 13 -13.74 11.70 17.62
C GLY A 13 -12.23 11.75 17.91
N ASN A 14 -11.81 12.16 19.11
CA ASN A 14 -10.40 12.36 19.48
C ASN A 14 -9.64 13.38 18.59
N PHE A 15 -10.35 14.29 17.94
CA PHE A 15 -9.74 15.24 17.01
C PHE A 15 -9.02 16.37 17.74
N GLU A 16 -9.42 16.72 18.97
CA GLU A 16 -8.87 17.86 19.71
C GLU A 16 -7.35 17.78 19.92
N THR A 17 -6.82 16.58 20.13
CA THR A 17 -5.39 16.32 20.31
C THR A 17 -4.64 16.10 19.00
N HIS A 18 -5.35 16.07 17.87
CA HIS A 18 -4.84 15.72 16.55
C HIS A 18 -5.18 16.79 15.50
N LEU A 19 -5.58 18.00 15.86
CA LEU A 19 -5.90 19.04 14.86
C LEU A 19 -4.68 19.47 14.01
N TYR A 20 -3.47 19.14 14.44
CA TYR A 20 -2.23 19.52 13.77
C TYR A 20 -1.68 18.43 12.83
N ILE A 21 -2.25 17.21 12.81
CA ILE A 21 -1.82 16.16 11.88
C ILE A 21 -2.29 16.45 10.45
N SER A 22 -1.60 15.88 9.48
CA SER A 22 -1.95 16.01 8.07
C SER A 22 -3.35 15.44 7.79
N ILE A 23 -4.12 16.13 6.94
CA ILE A 23 -5.43 15.63 6.48
C ILE A 23 -5.29 14.29 5.74
N LEU A 24 -4.18 14.08 5.02
CA LEU A 24 -3.91 12.80 4.34
C LEU A 24 -3.74 11.67 5.35
N PHE A 25 -3.03 11.94 6.44
CA PHE A 25 -2.86 10.98 7.52
C PHE A 25 -4.20 10.70 8.23
N ALA A 26 -4.96 11.75 8.56
CA ALA A 26 -6.27 11.63 9.19
C ALA A 26 -7.25 10.78 8.36
N ILE A 27 -7.30 11.00 7.04
CA ILE A 27 -8.16 10.21 6.13
C ILE A 27 -7.73 8.73 6.13
N ARG A 28 -6.42 8.44 6.03
CA ARG A 28 -5.92 7.06 6.05
C ARG A 28 -6.27 6.34 7.35
N ASP A 29 -6.10 7.01 8.49
CA ASP A 29 -6.45 6.45 9.81
C ASP A 29 -7.95 6.12 9.93
N GLN A 30 -8.82 7.02 9.46
CA GLN A 30 -10.28 6.81 9.43
C GLN A 30 -10.71 5.68 8.49
N LEU A 31 -9.99 5.44 7.39
CA LEU A 31 -10.27 4.33 6.49
C LEU A 31 -9.95 2.96 7.12
N VAL A 32 -8.98 2.91 8.03
CA VAL A 32 -8.61 1.67 8.74
C VAL A 32 -9.57 1.39 9.90
N ILE A 33 -9.91 2.42 10.69
CA ILE A 33 -10.75 2.30 11.88
C ILE A 33 -12.20 2.65 11.54
N SER A 34 -12.99 1.64 11.14
CA SER A 34 -14.42 1.79 10.83
C SER A 34 -15.26 0.72 11.55
N ASP A 35 -16.57 0.97 11.68
CA ASP A 35 -17.53 0.00 12.24
C ASP A 35 -17.66 -1.27 11.39
N GLN A 36 -17.20 -1.23 10.14
CA GLN A 36 -17.19 -2.39 9.23
C GLN A 36 -15.91 -3.23 9.38
N THR A 37 -14.87 -2.69 10.02
CA THR A 37 -13.58 -3.36 10.20
C THR A 37 -13.66 -4.37 11.34
N LYS A 38 -13.27 -5.62 11.07
CA LYS A 38 -13.12 -6.64 12.11
C LYS A 38 -11.74 -6.54 12.76
N PHE A 39 -11.71 -6.39 14.08
CA PHE A 39 -10.47 -6.34 14.86
C PHE A 39 -10.18 -7.69 15.53
N TYR A 40 -8.90 -8.03 15.59
CA TYR A 40 -8.39 -9.25 16.22
C TYR A 40 -7.34 -8.89 17.28
N SER A 41 -7.20 -9.75 18.28
CA SER A 41 -6.17 -9.66 19.32
C SER A 41 -5.53 -11.01 19.54
N ILE A 42 -4.23 -11.03 19.86
CA ILE A 42 -3.53 -12.26 20.24
C ILE A 42 -3.92 -12.60 21.69
N GLN A 43 -4.64 -13.71 21.86
CA GLN A 43 -4.98 -14.21 23.19
C GLN A 43 -3.69 -14.58 23.94
N GLY A 44 -3.55 -14.07 25.16
CA GLY A 44 -2.32 -14.20 25.97
C GLY A 44 -1.35 -13.02 25.85
N GLY A 45 -1.57 -12.08 24.91
CA GLY A 45 -0.77 -10.88 24.77
C GLY A 45 0.01 -10.82 23.45
N SER A 46 0.33 -9.61 23.00
CA SER A 46 1.08 -9.38 21.76
C SER A 46 2.57 -9.74 21.86
N ASP A 47 3.09 -9.93 23.07
CA ASP A 47 4.47 -10.37 23.31
C ASP A 47 4.73 -11.81 22.84
N LEU A 48 3.70 -12.65 22.78
CA LEU A 48 3.79 -14.00 22.20
C LEU A 48 4.31 -13.98 20.76
N LEU A 49 3.93 -12.98 19.95
CA LEU A 49 4.44 -12.81 18.60
C LEU A 49 5.97 -12.57 18.61
N VAL A 50 6.43 -11.66 19.48
CA VAL A 50 7.86 -11.32 19.61
C VAL A 50 8.66 -12.53 20.11
N GLN A 51 8.14 -13.27 21.08
CA GLN A 51 8.76 -14.49 21.60
C GLN A 51 8.86 -15.60 20.54
N SER A 52 7.82 -15.77 19.73
CA SER A 52 7.83 -16.74 18.61
C SER A 52 8.90 -16.37 17.60
N MET A 53 8.97 -15.10 17.17
CA MET A 53 9.99 -14.64 16.23
C MET A 53 11.41 -14.80 16.77
N ALA A 54 11.64 -14.53 18.06
CA ALA A 54 12.94 -14.73 18.69
C ALA A 54 13.34 -16.22 18.72
N THR A 55 12.38 -17.11 19.00
CA THR A 55 12.58 -18.56 18.99
C THR A 55 12.91 -19.06 17.59
N GLU A 56 12.19 -18.60 16.57
CA GLU A 56 12.46 -18.93 15.16
C GLU A 56 13.85 -18.46 14.72
N CYS A 57 14.26 -17.23 15.05
CA CYS A 57 15.63 -16.76 14.76
C CYS A 57 16.67 -17.68 15.40
N GLN A 58 16.49 -18.08 16.65
CA GLN A 58 17.43 -18.99 17.34
C GLN A 58 17.46 -20.40 16.75
N ALA A 59 16.39 -20.83 16.07
CA ALA A 59 16.31 -22.14 15.42
C ALA A 59 17.02 -22.19 14.04
N ILE A 60 17.30 -21.03 13.42
CA ILE A 60 18.14 -20.94 12.21
C ILE A 60 19.55 -21.41 12.60
N GLU A 61 20.10 -22.39 11.87
CA GLU A 61 21.37 -23.11 12.17
C GLU A 61 22.39 -22.30 12.99
N SER A 62 22.95 -22.95 14.01
CA SER A 62 23.96 -22.40 14.92
C SER A 62 25.00 -21.57 14.17
N ASN A 63 25.02 -20.25 14.45
CA ASN A 63 25.87 -19.17 13.89
C ASN A 63 25.25 -18.28 12.79
N ARG A 64 24.01 -18.52 12.32
CA ARG A 64 23.38 -17.63 11.31
C ARG A 64 22.50 -16.52 11.88
N CYS A 65 21.95 -16.69 13.08
CA CYS A 65 21.19 -15.66 13.79
C CYS A 65 21.60 -15.63 15.27
N SER A 66 21.83 -14.43 15.82
CA SER A 66 22.12 -14.28 17.26
C SER A 66 21.48 -13.01 17.79
N ILE A 67 20.86 -13.11 18.97
CA ILE A 67 20.24 -11.98 19.66
C ILE A 67 21.11 -11.64 20.87
N VAL A 68 21.59 -10.39 20.94
CA VAL A 68 22.43 -9.90 22.03
C VAL A 68 21.71 -8.77 22.76
N TYR A 69 21.30 -9.04 23.99
CA TYR A 69 20.60 -8.07 24.84
C TYR A 69 21.56 -7.10 25.54
N SER A 70 21.02 -6.04 26.13
CA SER A 70 21.76 -5.08 26.97
C SER A 70 22.98 -4.45 26.29
N THR A 71 22.91 -4.28 24.96
CA THR A 71 24.02 -3.81 24.12
C THR A 71 23.61 -2.53 23.37
N PRO A 72 23.40 -1.41 24.06
CA PRO A 72 23.04 -0.16 23.40
C PRO A 72 24.19 0.32 22.51
N ILE A 73 23.85 0.68 21.27
CA ILE A 73 24.80 1.22 20.29
C ILE A 73 25.04 2.71 20.60
N ALA A 74 26.31 3.12 20.56
CA ALA A 74 26.75 4.50 20.67
C ALA A 74 27.05 5.11 19.30
N GLU A 75 27.61 4.32 18.38
CA GLU A 75 28.10 4.81 17.10
C GLU A 75 27.86 3.80 15.97
N VAL A 76 27.54 4.32 14.79
CA VAL A 76 27.52 3.65 13.50
C VAL A 76 28.47 4.40 12.56
N GLN A 77 29.58 3.77 12.18
CA GLN A 77 30.63 4.39 11.37
C GLN A 77 30.74 3.67 10.02
N LEU A 78 30.65 4.40 8.92
CA LEU A 78 31.09 3.91 7.60
C LEU A 78 32.60 3.67 7.66
N PHE A 79 33.02 2.44 7.38
CA PHE A 79 34.37 1.97 7.64
C PHE A 79 34.90 1.19 6.45
N GLU A 80 36.02 1.63 5.86
CA GLU A 80 36.58 1.06 4.63
C GLU A 80 35.54 1.03 3.48
N SER A 81 35.94 0.80 2.24
CA SER A 81 35.01 0.86 1.11
C SER A 81 33.99 -0.28 1.19
N ASP A 82 32.86 -0.04 1.85
CA ASP A 82 31.65 -0.87 1.97
C ASP A 82 31.44 -1.66 3.27
N LEU A 83 32.19 -1.39 4.36
CA LEU A 83 31.87 -1.99 5.68
C LEU A 83 31.31 -0.95 6.65
N VAL A 84 30.67 -1.44 7.70
CA VAL A 84 30.09 -0.62 8.77
C VAL A 84 30.60 -1.11 10.12
N ARG A 85 31.18 -0.21 10.90
CA ARG A 85 31.59 -0.46 12.29
C ARG A 85 30.51 0.01 13.25
N LEU A 86 30.11 -0.87 14.16
CA LEU A 86 29.25 -0.55 15.29
C LEU A 86 30.08 -0.47 16.57
N THR A 87 29.91 0.62 17.33
CA THR A 87 30.50 0.79 18.65
C THR A 87 29.39 0.82 19.71
N THR A 88 29.49 -0.01 20.73
CA THR A 88 28.52 -0.04 21.85
C THR A 88 28.83 1.08 22.85
N LYS A 89 27.87 1.47 23.70
CA LYS A 89 28.10 2.44 24.79
C LYS A 89 29.15 1.98 25.80
N ASN A 90 29.44 0.69 25.86
CA ASN A 90 30.48 0.11 26.71
C ASN A 90 31.86 0.06 25.99
N GLY A 91 31.99 0.62 24.79
CA GLY A 91 33.24 0.74 24.04
C GLY A 91 33.62 -0.48 23.19
N THR A 92 32.77 -1.51 23.09
CA THR A 92 33.06 -2.67 22.24
C THR A 92 32.73 -2.35 20.79
N SER A 93 33.64 -2.66 19.86
CA SER A 93 33.45 -2.43 18.42
C SER A 93 33.38 -3.75 17.64
N LYS A 94 32.52 -3.81 16.62
CA LYS A 94 32.47 -4.89 15.63
C LYS A 94 32.20 -4.33 14.23
N VAL A 95 32.67 -5.02 13.20
CA VAL A 95 32.52 -4.64 11.79
C VAL A 95 31.57 -5.62 11.10
N PHE A 96 30.71 -5.08 10.24
CA PHE A 96 29.67 -5.81 9.51
C PHE A 96 29.63 -5.32 8.05
N ASP A 97 29.19 -6.20 7.14
CA ASP A 97 28.98 -5.84 5.73
C ASP A 97 27.80 -4.89 5.55
N SER A 98 26.78 -5.01 6.40
CA SER A 98 25.60 -4.13 6.40
C SER A 98 25.00 -4.01 7.79
N VAL A 99 24.37 -2.87 8.06
CA VAL A 99 23.70 -2.55 9.32
C VAL A 99 22.29 -2.09 9.04
N ILE A 100 21.33 -2.68 9.76
CA ILE A 100 19.93 -2.25 9.75
C ILE A 100 19.63 -1.55 11.08
N VAL A 101 19.27 -0.27 11.01
CA VAL A 101 18.84 0.55 12.13
C VAL A 101 17.33 0.45 12.27
N ALA A 102 16.87 -0.32 13.25
CA ALA A 102 15.45 -0.60 13.49
C ALA A 102 14.88 0.11 14.74
N THR A 103 15.57 1.15 15.23
CA THR A 103 15.10 1.97 16.36
C THR A 103 14.00 2.94 15.93
N THR A 104 13.29 3.57 16.88
CA THR A 104 12.50 4.76 16.54
C THR A 104 13.41 5.87 16.00
N ALA A 105 12.85 6.79 15.21
CA ALA A 105 13.61 7.93 14.69
C ALA A 105 14.13 8.84 15.82
N THR A 106 13.39 8.94 16.93
CA THR A 106 13.79 9.72 18.11
C THR A 106 14.92 9.05 18.89
N ALA A 107 14.88 7.73 19.10
CA ALA A 107 15.97 6.99 19.73
C ALA A 107 17.24 6.97 18.86
N ALA A 108 17.09 6.91 17.53
CA ALA A 108 18.21 6.96 16.59
C ALA A 108 19.03 8.26 16.71
N GLN A 109 18.43 9.37 17.17
CA GLN A 109 19.15 10.63 17.39
C GLN A 109 20.21 10.53 18.50
N LEU A 110 20.13 9.51 19.37
CA LEU A 110 21.12 9.25 20.42
C LEU A 110 22.35 8.44 19.93
N ILE A 111 22.35 8.03 18.66
CA ILE A 111 23.45 7.31 18.01
C ILE A 111 24.27 8.30 17.18
N ASP A 112 25.59 8.21 17.29
CA ASP A 112 26.50 8.98 16.44
C ASP A 112 26.71 8.26 15.10
N PHE A 113 26.40 8.92 14.00
CA PHE A 113 26.54 8.39 12.65
C PHE A 113 27.69 9.10 11.94
N ASN A 114 28.74 8.35 11.61
CA ASN A 114 30.00 8.87 11.08
C ASN A 114 30.30 8.35 9.66
N PRO A 115 30.81 9.20 8.75
CA PRO A 115 31.07 10.62 8.94
C PRO A 115 29.77 11.46 8.88
N ARG A 116 29.68 12.47 9.76
CA ARG A 116 28.48 13.31 9.95
C ARG A 116 27.89 13.91 8.66
N ALA A 117 28.74 14.22 7.67
CA ALA A 117 28.33 14.82 6.41
C ALA A 117 27.39 13.91 5.60
N GLU A 118 27.69 12.61 5.52
CA GLU A 118 26.91 11.62 4.77
C GLU A 118 25.51 11.42 5.39
N PHE A 119 25.40 11.57 6.71
CA PHE A 119 24.15 11.40 7.45
C PHE A 119 23.42 12.72 7.74
N SER A 120 23.86 13.84 7.14
CA SER A 120 23.31 15.17 7.44
C SER A 120 21.79 15.26 7.22
N ASP A 121 21.31 14.71 6.11
CA ASP A 121 19.89 14.65 5.80
C ASP A 121 19.13 13.74 6.77
N LYS A 122 19.71 12.61 7.18
CA LYS A 122 19.13 11.72 8.20
C LYS A 122 18.94 12.42 9.53
N TYR A 123 19.97 13.13 10.01
CA TYR A 123 19.87 13.92 11.22
C TYR A 123 18.78 14.99 11.14
N ARG A 124 18.64 15.64 9.97
CA ARG A 124 17.58 16.64 9.77
C ARG A 124 16.20 16.00 9.83
N VAL A 125 15.95 14.93 9.08
CA VAL A 125 14.61 14.33 9.02
C VAL A 125 14.22 13.66 10.32
N MET A 126 15.13 12.98 11.03
CA MET A 126 14.85 12.38 12.34
C MET A 126 14.48 13.43 13.39
N ARG A 127 15.10 14.63 13.33
CA ARG A 127 14.77 15.76 14.21
C ARG A 127 13.46 16.45 13.87
N GLN A 128 13.13 16.53 12.58
CA GLN A 128 11.93 17.25 12.11
C GLN A 128 10.67 16.39 12.20
N LEU A 129 10.80 15.07 12.03
CA LEU A 129 9.70 14.13 12.06
C LEU A 129 8.89 14.27 13.35
N HIS A 130 7.58 14.41 13.20
CA HIS A 130 6.68 14.42 14.35
C HIS A 130 6.49 12.99 14.88
N TYR A 131 6.91 12.79 16.12
CA TYR A 131 6.67 11.58 16.90
C TYR A 131 5.70 11.93 18.02
N ASP A 132 4.58 11.23 18.09
CA ASP A 132 3.58 11.48 19.11
C ASP A 132 3.87 10.72 20.41
N CYS A 133 3.26 11.19 21.49
CA CYS A 133 3.35 10.55 22.80
C CYS A 133 2.08 9.78 23.13
N ALA A 134 2.25 8.68 23.87
CA ALA A 134 1.11 7.98 24.45
C ALA A 134 1.42 7.50 25.86
N THR A 135 0.37 7.41 26.68
CA THR A 135 0.43 6.78 28.00
C THR A 135 -0.71 5.80 28.18
N LYS A 136 -0.41 4.60 28.69
CA LYS A 136 -1.41 3.63 29.15
C LYS A 136 -1.34 3.47 30.65
N VAL A 137 -2.49 3.47 31.31
CA VAL A 137 -2.67 3.05 32.70
C VAL A 137 -3.56 1.84 32.73
N VAL A 138 -3.01 0.72 33.18
CA VAL A 138 -3.72 -0.55 33.33
C VAL A 138 -4.00 -0.76 34.80
N LEU A 139 -5.24 -1.08 35.14
CA LEU A 139 -5.66 -1.39 36.52
C LEU A 139 -6.10 -2.85 36.60
N PHE A 140 -5.72 -3.51 37.69
CA PHE A 140 -6.03 -4.91 37.98
C PHE A 140 -7.10 -4.98 39.06
N PHE A 141 -8.06 -5.88 38.88
CA PHE A 141 -9.13 -6.14 39.83
C PHE A 141 -9.28 -7.65 40.04
N ASN A 142 -9.61 -8.07 41.26
CA ASN A 142 -9.97 -9.46 41.52
C ASN A 142 -11.43 -9.79 41.14
N VAL A 143 -12.23 -8.75 40.85
CA VAL A 143 -13.59 -8.83 40.30
C VAL A 143 -13.70 -7.94 39.07
N SER A 144 -14.19 -8.52 37.98
CA SER A 144 -14.41 -7.89 36.68
C SER A 144 -15.73 -7.13 36.74
N TRP A 145 -15.77 -6.11 37.58
CA TRP A 145 -16.98 -5.32 37.92
C TRP A 145 -17.70 -4.80 36.67
N TRP A 146 -16.95 -4.44 35.62
CA TRP A 146 -17.52 -3.97 34.35
C TRP A 146 -18.43 -5.03 33.72
N TYR A 147 -18.07 -6.31 33.81
CA TYR A 147 -18.88 -7.42 33.33
C TYR A 147 -19.97 -7.79 34.33
N THR A 148 -19.61 -7.98 35.60
CA THR A 148 -20.51 -8.59 36.60
C THR A 148 -21.56 -7.63 37.14
N GLN A 149 -21.29 -6.33 37.15
CA GLN A 149 -22.18 -5.32 37.72
C GLN A 149 -22.78 -4.40 36.66
N GLU A 150 -22.05 -4.12 35.56
CA GLU A 150 -22.50 -3.19 34.52
C GLU A 150 -22.75 -3.83 33.15
N ASN A 151 -22.52 -5.14 33.00
CA ASN A 151 -22.74 -5.88 31.75
C ASN A 151 -21.99 -5.30 30.53
N ILE A 152 -20.80 -4.74 30.77
CA ILE A 152 -19.90 -4.22 29.74
C ILE A 152 -19.01 -5.37 29.25
N SER A 153 -19.01 -5.62 27.94
CA SER A 153 -18.14 -6.59 27.28
C SER A 153 -17.55 -5.99 26.00
N GLY A 154 -16.24 -5.71 26.03
CA GLY A 154 -15.55 -5.02 24.94
C GLY A 154 -15.84 -3.53 24.84
N GLY A 155 -15.31 -2.92 23.77
CA GLY A 155 -15.52 -1.51 23.46
C GLY A 155 -14.70 -0.55 24.34
N ARG A 156 -15.09 0.73 24.27
CA ARG A 156 -14.43 1.80 25.03
C ARG A 156 -15.40 2.86 25.51
N SER A 157 -15.09 3.48 26.66
CA SER A 157 -15.71 4.73 27.10
C SER A 157 -14.82 5.91 26.74
N ILE A 158 -15.45 7.02 26.36
CA ILE A 158 -14.77 8.28 26.01
C ILE A 158 -15.25 9.37 26.95
N THR A 159 -14.33 10.15 27.49
CA THR A 159 -14.62 11.23 28.45
C THR A 159 -13.68 12.42 28.24
N ASP A 160 -14.13 13.59 28.69
CA ASP A 160 -13.34 14.82 28.85
C ASP A 160 -12.46 14.82 30.10
N LEU A 161 -12.62 13.83 30.99
CA LEU A 161 -11.71 13.61 32.11
C LEU A 161 -10.33 13.17 31.61
N SER A 162 -9.30 13.35 32.45
CA SER A 162 -7.91 13.07 32.09
C SER A 162 -7.66 11.64 31.63
N VAL A 163 -8.47 10.65 32.05
CA VAL A 163 -8.37 9.25 31.60
C VAL A 163 -8.69 9.07 30.11
N ARG A 164 -9.43 10.00 29.51
CA ARG A 164 -9.84 10.08 28.09
C ARG A 164 -10.52 8.83 27.53
N PHE A 165 -9.80 7.73 27.40
CA PHE A 165 -10.26 6.47 26.83
C PHE A 165 -10.07 5.33 27.82
N ILE A 166 -11.17 4.63 28.13
CA ILE A 166 -11.17 3.41 28.94
C ILE A 166 -11.50 2.25 28.00
N TYR A 167 -10.66 1.22 27.92
CA TYR A 167 -10.93 0.04 27.10
C TYR A 167 -11.24 -1.17 27.97
N TYR A 168 -12.33 -1.85 27.62
CA TYR A 168 -12.81 -3.04 28.33
C TYR A 168 -12.44 -4.30 27.55
N PRO A 169 -11.99 -5.38 28.21
CA PRO A 169 -11.77 -6.67 27.56
C PRO A 169 -13.05 -7.23 26.95
N THR A 170 -12.93 -7.91 25.80
CA THR A 170 -14.04 -8.59 25.10
C THR A 170 -14.35 -9.97 25.67
N THR A 171 -13.38 -10.60 26.33
CA THR A 171 -13.55 -11.90 27.01
C THR A 171 -13.48 -11.69 28.51
N SER A 172 -14.41 -12.28 29.26
CA SER A 172 -14.19 -12.60 30.67
C SER A 172 -13.12 -13.70 30.72
N SER A 173 -11.84 -13.33 30.64
CA SER A 173 -10.77 -14.29 30.88
C SER A 173 -10.92 -14.73 32.34
N ASP A 174 -11.44 -15.94 32.50
CA ASP A 174 -11.56 -16.74 33.70
C ASP A 174 -12.89 -16.64 34.48
N GLN A 175 -13.41 -17.83 34.78
CA GLN A 175 -14.46 -18.11 35.76
C GLN A 175 -14.08 -17.67 37.20
N THR A 176 -12.91 -17.04 37.38
CA THR A 176 -12.35 -16.55 38.66
C THR A 176 -12.74 -15.10 38.96
N GLY A 177 -13.30 -14.38 37.99
CA GLY A 177 -13.72 -13.00 38.16
C GLY A 177 -12.58 -11.97 38.13
N SER A 178 -11.31 -12.35 38.15
CA SER A 178 -10.18 -11.39 38.11
C SER A 178 -9.90 -10.88 36.69
N GLY A 179 -9.53 -9.61 36.53
CA GLY A 179 -9.28 -9.03 35.21
C GLY A 179 -8.53 -7.70 35.22
N ALA A 180 -8.03 -7.30 34.05
CA ALA A 180 -7.35 -6.03 33.84
C ALA A 180 -8.13 -5.15 32.86
N ILE A 181 -8.16 -3.85 33.12
CA ILE A 181 -8.71 -2.86 32.18
C ILE A 181 -7.63 -1.85 31.81
N ILE A 182 -7.70 -1.31 30.59
CA ILE A 182 -6.95 -0.10 30.26
C ILE A 182 -7.79 1.07 30.75
N ALA A 183 -7.55 1.51 31.99
CA ALA A 183 -8.31 2.57 32.65
C ALA A 183 -8.00 3.96 32.09
N SER A 184 -6.87 4.11 31.40
CA SER A 184 -6.54 5.32 30.64
C SER A 184 -5.66 4.94 29.47
N TYR A 185 -6.00 5.44 28.29
CA TYR A 185 -5.11 5.41 27.13
C TYR A 185 -5.12 6.79 26.46
N THR A 186 -4.12 7.59 26.77
CA THR A 186 -4.00 8.97 26.28
C THR A 186 -2.95 9.09 25.19
N TRP A 187 -3.18 10.05 24.31
CA TRP A 187 -2.34 10.37 23.17
C TRP A 187 -2.01 11.87 23.16
N SER A 188 -0.95 12.23 22.47
CA SER A 188 -0.48 13.59 22.27
C SER A 188 -0.53 14.45 23.54
N LYS A 189 -1.14 15.64 23.46
CA LYS A 189 -1.24 16.59 24.57
C LYS A 189 -1.88 16.00 25.83
N ASP A 190 -2.84 15.09 25.70
CA ASP A 190 -3.46 14.46 26.87
C ASP A 190 -2.45 13.60 27.64
N SER A 191 -1.51 12.97 26.92
CA SER A 191 -0.49 12.14 27.55
C SER A 191 0.53 12.94 28.38
N ILE A 192 0.71 14.24 28.10
CA ILE A 192 1.66 15.10 28.81
C ILE A 192 1.29 15.20 30.30
N VAL A 193 -0.01 15.30 30.61
CA VAL A 193 -0.49 15.35 32.00
C VAL A 193 -0.03 14.11 32.75
N TRP A 194 -0.18 12.94 32.14
CA TRP A 194 0.20 11.67 32.74
C TRP A 194 1.70 11.49 32.88
N GLN A 195 2.51 11.98 31.93
CA GLN A 195 3.97 11.91 31.99
C GLN A 195 4.57 12.66 33.18
N SER A 196 3.86 13.66 33.71
CA SER A 196 4.30 14.43 34.89
C SER A 196 4.02 13.74 36.23
N LEU A 197 3.19 12.68 36.23
CA LEU A 197 2.80 11.97 37.44
C LEU A 197 3.77 10.83 37.75
N SER A 198 3.90 10.50 39.03
CA SER A 198 4.45 9.20 39.42
C SER A 198 3.49 8.08 39.01
N ASP A 199 4.00 6.87 38.78
CA ASP A 199 3.17 5.70 38.47
C ASP A 199 2.05 5.52 39.51
N SER A 200 2.34 5.73 40.80
CA SER A 200 1.35 5.62 41.89
C SER A 200 0.26 6.69 41.79
N ASP A 201 0.61 7.94 41.49
CA ASP A 201 -0.35 9.02 41.37
C ASP A 201 -1.23 8.86 40.13
N ALA A 202 -0.64 8.41 39.02
CA ALA A 202 -1.37 8.06 37.82
C ALA A 202 -2.38 6.92 38.08
N ILE A 203 -1.96 5.85 38.74
CA ILE A 203 -2.84 4.73 39.10
C ILE A 203 -4.00 5.20 39.99
N GLU A 204 -3.74 5.98 41.04
CA GLU A 204 -4.79 6.49 41.93
C GLU A 204 -5.73 7.46 41.22
N LEU A 205 -5.20 8.35 40.36
CA LEU A 205 -6.01 9.26 39.55
C LEU A 205 -6.93 8.50 38.60
N ALA A 206 -6.41 7.48 37.91
CA ALA A 206 -7.19 6.65 37.01
C ALA A 206 -8.32 5.93 37.75
N LEU A 207 -8.02 5.31 38.90
CA LEU A 207 -9.02 4.63 39.73
C LEU A 207 -10.10 5.60 40.23
N LYS A 208 -9.70 6.79 40.69
CA LYS A 208 -10.64 7.83 41.14
C LYS A 208 -11.57 8.29 40.02
N GLN A 209 -11.05 8.51 38.81
CA GLN A 209 -11.86 8.92 37.67
C GLN A 209 -12.75 7.79 37.16
N LEU A 210 -12.29 6.54 37.21
CA LEU A 210 -13.09 5.36 36.88
C LEU A 210 -14.30 5.21 37.81
N ILE A 211 -14.12 5.36 39.13
CA ILE A 211 -15.22 5.37 40.11
C ILE A 211 -16.23 6.48 39.80
N LYS A 212 -15.75 7.65 39.35
CA LYS A 212 -16.62 8.78 38.96
C LYS A 212 -17.44 8.47 37.72
N ILE A 213 -16.86 7.77 36.74
CA ILE A 213 -17.51 7.40 35.47
C ILE A 213 -18.51 6.24 35.68
N HIS A 214 -18.21 5.34 36.62
CA HIS A 214 -18.99 4.13 36.92
C HIS A 214 -19.54 4.16 38.35
N PRO A 215 -20.51 5.04 38.65
CA PRO A 215 -21.03 5.21 40.02
C PRO A 215 -21.76 3.95 40.54
N SER A 216 -22.33 3.14 39.64
CA SER A 216 -22.99 1.88 39.98
C SER A 216 -22.01 0.82 40.50
N SER A 217 -20.73 0.93 40.13
CA SER A 217 -19.63 0.07 40.57
C SER A 217 -18.64 0.80 41.47
N ALA A 218 -19.08 1.77 42.28
CA ALA A 218 -18.20 2.54 43.15
C ALA A 218 -17.42 1.67 44.17
N ASN A 219 -17.91 0.48 44.49
CA ASN A 219 -17.22 -0.52 45.32
C ASN A 219 -16.03 -1.19 44.60
N MET A 220 -15.72 -0.84 43.34
CA MET A 220 -14.56 -1.36 42.61
C MET A 220 -13.23 -1.16 43.33
N ARG A 221 -13.14 -0.17 44.23
CA ARG A 221 -11.96 0.06 45.07
C ARG A 221 -11.66 -1.13 45.98
N ASP A 222 -12.68 -1.85 46.44
CA ASP A 222 -12.51 -3.04 47.29
C ASP A 222 -11.92 -4.22 46.52
N TYR A 223 -12.07 -4.21 45.19
CA TYR A 223 -11.57 -5.24 44.28
C TYR A 223 -10.20 -4.90 43.68
N PHE A 224 -9.75 -3.65 43.84
CA PHE A 224 -8.54 -3.13 43.22
C PHE A 224 -7.28 -3.83 43.75
N GLN A 225 -6.46 -4.38 42.85
CA GLN A 225 -5.23 -5.12 43.18
C GLN A 225 -3.95 -4.35 42.82
N GLY A 226 -4.06 -3.18 42.20
CA GLY A 226 -2.93 -2.38 41.73
C GLY A 226 -3.00 -2.06 40.25
N GLY A 227 -1.91 -1.52 39.70
CA GLY A 227 -1.86 -1.15 38.29
C GLY A 227 -0.45 -1.05 37.74
N LYS A 228 -0.37 -0.79 36.44
CA LYS A 228 0.87 -0.50 35.71
C LYS A 228 0.69 0.70 34.79
N VAL A 229 1.73 1.51 34.69
CA VAL A 229 1.75 2.67 33.81
C VAL A 229 2.86 2.48 32.78
N LYS A 230 2.57 2.82 31.53
CA LYS A 230 3.56 2.88 30.45
C LYS A 230 3.51 4.24 29.78
N HIS A 231 4.57 5.02 29.99
CA HIS A 231 4.83 6.27 29.28
C HIS A 231 5.78 5.99 28.11
N TRP A 232 5.30 6.07 26.86
CA TRP A 232 6.15 5.79 25.70
C TRP A 232 7.23 6.85 25.48
N CYS A 233 6.95 8.11 25.82
CA CYS A 233 7.90 9.21 25.70
C CYS A 233 9.00 9.22 26.76
N ASN A 234 8.83 8.49 27.87
CA ASN A 234 9.86 8.33 28.90
C ASN A 234 10.68 7.05 28.70
N ASP A 235 10.35 6.22 27.70
CA ASP A 235 11.12 5.01 27.41
C ASP A 235 12.45 5.41 26.74
N PRO A 236 13.62 5.06 27.33
CA PRO A 236 14.92 5.47 26.80
C PRO A 236 15.27 4.83 25.45
N TYR A 237 14.56 3.78 25.03
CA TYR A 237 14.78 3.08 23.76
C TYR A 237 13.74 3.41 22.69
N ALA A 238 12.65 4.10 23.05
CA ALA A 238 11.61 4.51 22.10
C ALA A 238 11.47 6.03 21.99
N ILE A 239 11.52 6.78 23.10
CA ILE A 239 11.42 8.25 23.14
C ILE A 239 10.26 8.76 22.27
N GLY A 240 9.09 8.12 22.41
CA GLY A 240 7.97 8.33 21.50
C GLY A 240 7.10 7.07 21.39
N ALA A 241 5.83 7.24 21.01
CA ALA A 241 4.93 6.13 20.73
C ALA A 241 5.03 5.70 19.26
N CYS A 242 4.73 6.62 18.33
CA CYS A 242 4.79 6.40 16.89
C CYS A 242 4.86 7.72 16.14
N SER A 243 5.24 7.66 14.87
CA SER A 243 5.18 8.81 13.96
C SER A 243 3.74 9.13 13.58
N LEU A 244 3.39 10.42 13.54
CA LEU A 244 2.12 10.89 12.97
C LEU A 244 2.44 12.12 12.11
N PHE A 245 2.44 11.96 10.78
CA PHE A 245 2.85 13.06 9.91
C PHE A 245 1.94 14.28 10.07
N ILE A 246 2.58 15.42 10.37
CA ILE A 246 1.96 16.75 10.25
C ILE A 246 2.03 17.20 8.77
N PRO A 247 1.33 18.26 8.37
CA PRO A 247 1.33 18.73 6.98
C PRO A 247 2.75 18.83 6.39
N PHE A 248 2.88 18.40 5.13
CA PHE A 248 4.11 18.36 4.32
C PHE A 248 5.18 17.33 4.71
N GLN A 249 5.12 16.71 5.90
CA GLN A 249 6.17 15.75 6.29
C GLN A 249 6.23 14.51 5.41
N GLU A 250 5.09 14.03 4.92
CA GLU A 250 5.05 12.91 3.97
C GLU A 250 5.87 13.21 2.72
N THR A 251 5.59 14.33 2.07
CA THR A 251 6.22 14.73 0.80
C THR A 251 7.66 15.19 0.96
N GLU A 252 8.04 15.71 2.14
CA GLU A 252 9.37 16.31 2.35
C GLU A 252 10.37 15.39 3.06
N LEU A 253 9.88 14.47 3.90
CA LEU A 253 10.71 13.66 4.80
C LEU A 253 10.72 12.18 4.44
N LEU A 254 9.64 11.61 3.88
CA LEU A 254 9.49 10.15 3.76
C LEU A 254 10.62 9.50 2.95
N ASP A 255 10.91 10.01 1.75
CA ASP A 255 11.97 9.45 0.89
C ASP A 255 13.32 9.44 1.60
N LYS A 256 13.60 10.52 2.35
CA LYS A 256 14.82 10.67 3.12
C LYS A 256 14.82 9.83 4.39
N LEU A 257 13.67 9.53 4.99
CA LEU A 257 13.55 8.57 6.09
C LEU A 257 13.78 7.13 5.58
N GLN A 258 13.34 6.84 4.35
CA GLN A 258 13.46 5.54 3.69
C GLN A 258 14.85 5.26 3.09
N ALA A 259 15.57 6.29 2.68
CA ALA A 259 16.85 6.16 1.99
C ALA A 259 17.88 5.38 2.83
N SER A 260 18.64 4.51 2.18
CA SER A 260 19.84 3.91 2.79
C SER A 260 21.03 4.83 2.57
N ILE A 261 22.02 4.79 3.47
CA ILE A 261 23.29 5.51 3.29
C ILE A 261 24.38 4.45 3.25
N SER A 262 24.96 4.23 2.06
CA SER A 262 25.86 3.09 1.83
C SER A 262 25.19 1.81 2.35
N ASN A 263 25.87 1.01 3.16
CA ASN A 263 25.36 -0.24 3.74
C ASN A 263 24.69 -0.04 5.11
N VAL A 264 24.20 1.17 5.40
CA VAL A 264 23.37 1.47 6.57
C VAL A 264 21.93 1.72 6.12
N HIS A 265 21.04 0.83 6.53
CA HIS A 265 19.62 0.85 6.19
C HIS A 265 18.78 1.26 7.38
N PHE A 266 17.68 1.99 7.15
CA PHE A 266 16.79 2.46 8.21
C PHE A 266 15.41 1.85 8.04
N ILE A 267 14.92 1.21 9.10
CA ILE A 267 13.59 0.57 9.10
C ILE A 267 12.79 0.95 10.34
N GLY A 268 11.49 0.71 10.26
CA GLY A 268 10.52 1.00 11.31
C GLY A 268 9.27 1.64 10.74
N GLU A 269 8.21 1.71 11.53
CA GLU A 269 6.91 2.24 11.09
C GLU A 269 6.99 3.66 10.51
N HIS A 270 7.92 4.48 11.02
CA HIS A 270 8.20 5.85 10.55
C HIS A 270 8.86 5.94 9.16
N THR A 271 9.27 4.81 8.58
CA THR A 271 9.79 4.72 7.21
C THR A 271 8.77 4.10 6.25
N SER A 272 7.51 3.99 6.69
CA SER A 272 6.36 3.53 5.90
C SER A 272 5.26 4.60 5.88
N LEU A 273 4.17 4.36 5.16
CA LEU A 273 2.95 5.20 5.24
C LEU A 273 1.92 4.64 6.24
N VAL A 274 2.19 3.48 6.84
CA VAL A 274 1.30 2.79 7.78
C VAL A 274 1.81 3.00 9.20
N HIS A 275 1.71 4.24 9.67
CA HIS A 275 2.23 4.61 10.98
C HIS A 275 1.41 4.03 12.12
N ALA A 276 2.05 3.86 13.29
CA ALA A 276 1.42 3.32 14.51
C ALA A 276 0.94 1.85 14.44
N TRP A 277 1.20 1.14 13.34
CA TRP A 277 0.81 -0.26 13.14
C TRP A 277 2.03 -1.16 12.92
N VAL A 278 1.92 -2.42 13.36
CA VAL A 278 2.95 -3.46 13.12
C VAL A 278 3.19 -3.67 11.63
N GLU A 279 2.15 -3.58 10.80
CA GLU A 279 2.24 -3.68 9.35
C GLU A 279 3.27 -2.70 8.76
N GLY A 280 3.31 -1.45 9.24
CA GLY A 280 4.28 -0.46 8.77
C GLY A 280 5.72 -0.87 9.06
N ALA A 281 5.96 -1.48 10.22
CA ALA A 281 7.28 -2.01 10.55
C ALA A 281 7.66 -3.23 9.68
N VAL A 282 6.72 -4.13 9.42
CA VAL A 282 6.94 -5.32 8.57
C VAL A 282 7.24 -4.91 7.12
N VAL A 283 6.39 -4.07 6.53
CA VAL A 283 6.57 -3.57 5.15
C VAL A 283 7.90 -2.84 5.00
N SER A 284 8.29 -2.05 6.00
CA SER A 284 9.58 -1.38 6.03
C SER A 284 10.76 -2.36 6.07
N ALA A 285 10.68 -3.42 6.89
CA ALA A 285 11.74 -4.40 7.06
C ALA A 285 12.03 -5.21 5.79
N LEU A 286 11.03 -5.45 4.94
CA LEU A 286 11.20 -6.19 3.69
C LEU A 286 12.15 -5.49 2.71
N ARG A 287 12.17 -4.15 2.69
CA ARG A 287 12.94 -3.37 1.71
C ARG A 287 14.46 -3.63 1.80
N PRO A 288 15.15 -3.43 2.95
CA PRO A 288 16.58 -3.72 3.02
C PRO A 288 16.88 -5.22 3.06
N ALA A 289 15.97 -6.07 3.57
CA ALA A 289 16.19 -7.52 3.56
C ALA A 289 16.37 -8.04 2.13
N LEU A 290 15.50 -7.60 1.20
CA LEU A 290 15.62 -7.92 -0.22
C LEU A 290 16.87 -7.30 -0.84
N LEU A 291 17.19 -6.04 -0.51
CA LEU A 291 18.34 -5.33 -1.07
C LEU A 291 19.69 -5.92 -0.65
N ILE A 292 19.87 -6.26 0.63
CA ILE A 292 21.11 -6.87 1.15
C ILE A 292 21.30 -8.25 0.53
N SER A 293 20.22 -9.05 0.46
CA SER A 293 20.26 -10.34 -0.25
C SER A 293 20.64 -10.17 -1.72
N ALA A 294 20.22 -9.06 -2.33
CA ALA A 294 20.50 -8.78 -3.74
C ALA A 294 21.93 -8.33 -4.01
N GLN A 295 22.53 -7.51 -3.14
CA GLN A 295 23.79 -6.80 -3.39
C GLN A 295 25.01 -7.73 -3.48
N ALA A 296 25.02 -8.86 -2.77
CA ALA A 296 26.16 -9.79 -2.79
C ALA A 296 26.35 -10.49 -4.15
N GLU A 297 25.28 -10.64 -4.94
CA GLU A 297 25.32 -11.34 -6.22
C GLU A 297 25.46 -10.36 -7.40
N THR A 298 26.49 -10.54 -8.24
CA THR A 298 26.71 -9.70 -9.44
C THR A 298 26.48 -10.44 -10.75
N THR A 299 26.20 -11.74 -10.69
CA THR A 299 25.99 -12.60 -11.85
C THR A 299 24.70 -13.37 -11.69
N PHE A 300 23.86 -13.33 -12.72
CA PHE A 300 22.54 -13.95 -12.75
C PHE A 300 22.35 -14.68 -14.09
N ASP A 301 21.44 -15.64 -14.13
CA ASP A 301 21.07 -16.28 -15.39
C ASP A 301 20.27 -15.34 -16.28
N VAL A 302 19.30 -14.65 -15.68
CA VAL A 302 18.42 -13.70 -16.36
C VAL A 302 18.39 -12.38 -15.60
N ILE A 303 18.62 -11.29 -16.31
CA ILE A 303 18.40 -9.93 -15.79
C ILE A 303 17.15 -9.35 -16.45
N ILE A 304 16.21 -8.87 -15.65
CA ILE A 304 14.98 -8.21 -16.10
C ILE A 304 15.08 -6.72 -15.76
N VAL A 305 15.04 -5.85 -16.76
CA VAL A 305 15.07 -4.39 -16.59
C VAL A 305 13.64 -3.87 -16.60
N GLY A 306 13.12 -3.52 -15.43
CA GLY A 306 11.75 -3.07 -15.15
C GLY A 306 11.00 -4.02 -14.21
N GLY A 307 10.66 -3.53 -13.02
CA GLY A 307 9.95 -4.22 -11.93
C GLY A 307 8.45 -3.90 -11.85
N GLY A 308 7.84 -3.49 -12.96
CA GLY A 308 6.38 -3.39 -13.08
C GLY A 308 5.69 -4.77 -13.22
N PRO A 309 4.35 -4.81 -13.37
CA PRO A 309 3.59 -6.06 -13.45
C PRO A 309 4.15 -7.07 -14.47
N ILE A 310 4.55 -6.60 -15.65
CA ILE A 310 5.09 -7.45 -16.71
C ILE A 310 6.43 -8.10 -16.28
N GLY A 311 7.33 -7.34 -15.67
CA GLY A 311 8.64 -7.85 -15.23
C GLY A 311 8.52 -8.86 -14.11
N LEU A 312 7.67 -8.58 -13.12
CA LEU A 312 7.39 -9.53 -12.03
C LEU A 312 6.72 -10.81 -12.54
N ILE A 313 5.69 -10.71 -13.39
CA ILE A 313 5.04 -11.89 -14.01
C ILE A 313 6.07 -12.70 -14.79
N THR A 314 6.93 -12.03 -15.55
CA THR A 314 7.99 -12.70 -16.32
C THR A 314 8.91 -13.50 -15.40
N ALA A 315 9.38 -12.92 -14.29
CA ALA A 315 10.21 -13.63 -13.32
C ALA A 315 9.51 -14.85 -12.73
N VAL A 316 8.25 -14.69 -12.31
CA VAL A 316 7.44 -15.78 -11.74
C VAL A 316 7.31 -16.93 -12.75
N PHE A 317 6.87 -16.67 -13.97
CA PHE A 317 6.68 -17.72 -14.98
C PHE A 317 7.98 -18.35 -15.46
N LEU A 318 9.09 -17.60 -15.51
CA LEU A 318 10.42 -18.18 -15.77
C LEU A 318 10.81 -19.15 -14.66
N SER A 319 10.61 -18.77 -13.40
CA SER A 319 10.93 -19.63 -12.26
C SER A 319 10.08 -20.90 -12.18
N LEU A 320 8.84 -20.87 -12.68
CA LEU A 320 8.01 -22.07 -12.80
C LEU A 320 8.54 -23.04 -13.85
N LYS A 321 9.07 -22.51 -14.96
CA LYS A 321 9.60 -23.34 -16.06
C LYS A 321 10.96 -23.92 -15.72
N GLU A 322 11.83 -23.13 -15.10
CA GLU A 322 13.18 -23.53 -14.71
C GLU A 322 13.47 -23.03 -13.28
N PRO A 323 13.11 -23.82 -12.25
CA PRO A 323 13.25 -23.41 -10.84
C PRO A 323 14.66 -23.07 -10.39
N ALA A 324 15.68 -23.55 -11.11
CA ALA A 324 17.09 -23.31 -10.83
C ALA A 324 17.63 -21.98 -11.39
N LEU A 325 16.83 -21.24 -12.19
CA LEU A 325 17.27 -19.95 -12.73
C LEU A 325 17.46 -18.93 -11.61
N HIS A 326 18.66 -18.35 -11.54
CA HIS A 326 18.90 -17.12 -10.78
C HIS A 326 18.46 -15.91 -11.60
N ILE A 327 17.42 -15.21 -11.13
CA ILE A 327 16.80 -14.08 -11.82
C ILE A 327 16.96 -12.83 -10.96
N VAL A 328 17.42 -11.74 -11.57
CA VAL A 328 17.38 -10.41 -10.93
C VAL A 328 16.46 -9.48 -11.71
N ILE A 329 15.64 -8.72 -10.98
CA ILE A 329 14.79 -7.66 -11.49
C ILE A 329 15.39 -6.33 -11.04
N VAL A 330 15.66 -5.44 -11.98
CA VAL A 330 16.26 -4.12 -11.74
C VAL A 330 15.22 -3.06 -12.05
N ASP A 331 14.86 -2.23 -11.08
CA ASP A 331 13.90 -1.13 -11.25
C ASP A 331 14.42 0.17 -10.63
N GLN A 332 14.28 1.27 -11.35
CA GLN A 332 14.72 2.59 -10.90
C GLN A 332 13.81 3.20 -9.81
N GLY A 333 12.58 2.70 -9.67
CA GLY A 333 11.65 3.04 -8.59
C GLY A 333 11.54 1.90 -7.58
N THR A 334 10.49 1.96 -6.75
CA THR A 334 10.13 0.83 -5.90
C THR A 334 9.02 0.02 -6.56
N VAL A 335 9.00 -1.29 -6.31
CA VAL A 335 8.06 -2.26 -6.86
C VAL A 335 6.64 -2.00 -6.37
N MET A 336 6.47 -1.32 -5.23
CA MET A 336 5.16 -0.94 -4.71
C MET A 336 4.75 0.51 -4.99
N ASN A 337 5.66 1.44 -5.32
CA ASN A 337 5.26 2.82 -5.62
C ASN A 337 4.68 2.94 -7.04
N SER A 338 3.73 3.87 -7.19
CA SER A 338 3.00 4.15 -8.43
C SER A 338 3.73 5.15 -9.35
N ASP A 339 4.63 5.96 -8.81
CA ASP A 339 5.35 6.98 -9.56
C ASP A 339 6.11 6.38 -10.73
N GLY A 340 5.80 6.84 -11.94
CA GLY A 340 6.49 6.37 -13.12
C GLY A 340 5.72 5.38 -13.99
N ARG A 341 4.68 4.72 -13.48
CA ARG A 341 4.04 3.56 -14.13
C ARG A 341 2.91 3.93 -15.10
N SER A 342 2.70 3.11 -16.12
CA SER A 342 1.46 3.14 -16.94
C SER A 342 0.24 2.62 -16.18
N SER A 343 0.43 2.17 -14.92
CA SER A 343 -0.55 1.50 -14.05
C SER A 343 -0.71 2.19 -12.68
N ILE A 344 -0.68 3.54 -12.65
CA ILE A 344 -0.93 4.35 -11.42
C ILE A 344 -2.34 4.11 -10.87
N PHE A 345 -3.28 3.79 -11.76
CA PHE A 345 -4.67 3.54 -11.40
C PHE A 345 -4.89 2.06 -11.01
N ASP A 346 -5.58 1.80 -9.90
CA ASP A 346 -5.69 0.49 -9.22
C ASP A 346 -6.38 -0.62 -10.02
N GLN A 347 -7.08 -0.31 -11.11
CA GLN A 347 -7.74 -1.32 -11.94
C GLN A 347 -7.36 -1.17 -13.43
N ARG A 348 -7.39 -2.27 -14.19
CA ARG A 348 -7.20 -2.26 -15.65
C ARG A 348 -8.29 -3.05 -16.31
N GLN A 349 -8.80 -2.58 -17.44
CA GLN A 349 -9.80 -3.31 -18.19
C GLN A 349 -9.23 -4.64 -18.70
N TYR A 350 -10.01 -5.71 -18.54
CA TYR A 350 -9.73 -7.00 -19.14
C TYR A 350 -10.93 -7.40 -19.99
N ARG A 351 -10.70 -7.58 -21.29
CA ARG A 351 -11.72 -8.04 -22.23
C ARG A 351 -11.18 -9.16 -23.10
N GLN A 352 -12.07 -10.08 -23.49
CA GLN A 352 -11.80 -11.11 -24.50
C GLN A 352 -12.41 -10.76 -25.84
N MET A 353 -13.41 -9.87 -25.87
CA MET A 353 -14.06 -9.44 -27.09
C MET A 353 -13.24 -8.31 -27.75
N TYR A 354 -12.62 -8.65 -28.87
CA TYR A 354 -11.89 -7.74 -29.76
C TYR A 354 -12.41 -7.90 -31.18
N ASP A 355 -12.19 -6.91 -32.03
CA ASP A 355 -12.45 -6.95 -33.46
C ASP A 355 -11.33 -7.65 -34.26
N GLU A 356 -10.16 -7.88 -33.64
CA GLU A 356 -9.04 -8.64 -34.19
C GLU A 356 -8.92 -10.05 -33.57
N GLU A 357 -8.91 -11.07 -34.42
CA GLU A 357 -8.96 -12.47 -33.98
C GLU A 357 -7.77 -12.91 -33.13
N TYR A 358 -6.56 -12.41 -33.41
CA TYR A 358 -5.37 -12.76 -32.65
C TYR A 358 -5.40 -12.20 -31.21
N LEU A 359 -6.06 -11.05 -30.99
CA LEU A 359 -6.24 -10.48 -29.65
C LEU A 359 -7.22 -11.30 -28.82
N VAL A 360 -8.28 -11.82 -29.46
CA VAL A 360 -9.20 -12.77 -28.83
C VAL A 360 -8.47 -14.04 -28.39
N GLU A 361 -7.60 -14.58 -29.24
CA GLU A 361 -6.78 -15.75 -28.91
C GLU A 361 -5.82 -15.48 -27.75
N LEU A 362 -5.11 -14.34 -27.76
CA LEU A 362 -4.23 -13.93 -26.67
C LEU A 362 -4.98 -13.78 -25.35
N ALA A 363 -6.15 -13.14 -25.36
CA ALA A 363 -6.97 -12.98 -24.18
C ALA A 363 -7.44 -14.34 -23.63
N ASN A 364 -7.91 -15.23 -24.51
CA ASN A 364 -8.34 -16.58 -24.13
C ASN A 364 -7.22 -17.41 -23.52
N VAL A 365 -6.01 -17.33 -24.06
CA VAL A 365 -4.82 -17.99 -23.49
C VAL A 365 -4.43 -17.38 -22.14
N SER A 366 -4.61 -16.07 -21.97
CA SER A 366 -4.29 -15.37 -20.71
C SER A 366 -5.28 -15.66 -19.57
N PHE A 367 -6.56 -15.90 -19.87
CA PHE A 367 -7.61 -16.12 -18.86
C PHE A 367 -7.25 -17.17 -17.80
N PRO A 368 -6.89 -18.42 -18.17
CA PRO A 368 -6.52 -19.43 -17.17
C PRO A 368 -5.22 -19.07 -16.42
N LEU A 369 -4.32 -18.29 -17.02
CA LEU A 369 -3.08 -17.85 -16.35
C LEU A 369 -3.36 -16.85 -15.22
N TRP A 370 -4.39 -16.00 -15.36
CA TRP A 370 -4.84 -15.14 -14.26
C TRP A 370 -5.35 -15.98 -13.07
N ARG A 371 -6.13 -17.03 -13.34
CA ARG A 371 -6.61 -17.95 -12.30
C ARG A 371 -5.47 -18.72 -11.65
N GLN A 372 -4.48 -19.14 -12.44
CA GLN A 372 -3.26 -19.77 -11.93
C GLN A 372 -2.49 -18.84 -10.98
N LEU A 373 -2.34 -17.55 -11.32
CA LEU A 373 -1.69 -16.57 -10.44
C LEU A 373 -2.44 -16.37 -9.12
N GLU A 374 -3.77 -16.31 -9.14
CA GLU A 374 -4.61 -16.22 -7.93
C GLU A 374 -4.38 -17.42 -7.01
N GLN A 375 -4.32 -18.64 -7.58
CA GLN A 375 -4.05 -19.86 -6.84
C GLN A 375 -2.64 -19.90 -6.25
N MET A 376 -1.62 -19.51 -7.02
CA MET A 376 -0.23 -19.45 -6.55
C MET A 376 -0.04 -18.48 -5.39
N ALA A 377 -0.77 -17.36 -5.39
CA ALA A 377 -0.76 -16.39 -4.31
C ALA A 377 -1.67 -16.78 -3.13
N ASN A 378 -2.29 -17.97 -3.16
CA ASN A 378 -3.25 -18.47 -2.17
C ASN A 378 -4.44 -17.52 -1.95
N MET A 379 -4.97 -16.97 -3.04
CA MET A 379 -6.07 -16.01 -3.05
C MET A 379 -7.36 -16.63 -3.59
N SER A 380 -8.51 -16.09 -3.19
CA SER A 380 -9.79 -16.48 -3.78
C SER A 380 -9.85 -16.08 -5.27
N LEU A 381 -10.46 -16.92 -6.10
CA LEU A 381 -10.68 -16.59 -7.50
C LEU A 381 -11.51 -15.30 -7.61
N GLY A 382 -11.09 -14.38 -8.47
CA GLY A 382 -11.72 -13.07 -8.62
C GLY A 382 -10.99 -11.94 -7.91
N SER A 383 -9.97 -12.25 -7.10
CA SER A 383 -9.20 -11.24 -6.36
C SER A 383 -8.29 -10.40 -7.27
N ILE A 384 -7.69 -11.04 -8.29
CA ILE A 384 -6.86 -10.37 -9.29
C ILE A 384 -7.70 -10.02 -10.51
N LEU A 385 -8.35 -11.01 -11.13
CA LEU A 385 -9.20 -10.80 -12.31
C LEU A 385 -10.66 -10.94 -11.89
N ASN A 386 -11.32 -9.80 -11.67
CA ASN A 386 -12.74 -9.76 -11.33
C ASN A 386 -13.59 -9.71 -12.61
N THR A 387 -14.54 -10.62 -12.70
CA THR A 387 -15.48 -10.75 -13.82
C THR A 387 -16.93 -10.76 -13.34
N ASP A 388 -17.20 -10.52 -12.06
CA ASP A 388 -18.53 -10.65 -11.46
C ASP A 388 -19.52 -9.63 -12.04
N ASP A 389 -19.00 -8.47 -12.41
CA ASP A 389 -19.74 -7.37 -13.04
C ASP A 389 -19.86 -7.50 -14.56
N GLY A 390 -19.00 -8.29 -15.18
CA GLY A 390 -18.88 -8.40 -16.63
C GLY A 390 -18.27 -7.15 -17.29
N TYR A 391 -18.27 -7.16 -18.63
CA TYR A 391 -17.84 -6.05 -19.47
C TYR A 391 -18.91 -5.70 -20.49
N LEU A 392 -19.14 -4.41 -20.72
CA LEU A 392 -20.08 -3.87 -21.70
C LEU A 392 -19.40 -2.95 -22.70
N PHE A 393 -19.42 -3.32 -23.98
CA PHE A 393 -19.04 -2.44 -25.07
C PHE A 393 -20.29 -1.73 -25.60
N LEU A 394 -20.26 -0.41 -25.68
CA LEU A 394 -21.36 0.45 -26.13
C LEU A 394 -20.98 1.19 -27.40
N SER A 395 -21.90 1.24 -28.36
CA SER A 395 -21.80 2.11 -29.53
C SER A 395 -23.15 2.68 -29.90
N ASP A 396 -23.21 3.96 -30.24
CA ASP A 396 -24.35 4.60 -30.93
C ASP A 396 -24.13 4.73 -32.45
N PHE A 397 -23.01 4.20 -32.92
CA PHE A 397 -22.51 4.33 -34.28
C PHE A 397 -22.39 2.95 -34.94
N ASP A 398 -22.93 2.84 -36.14
CA ASP A 398 -22.96 1.62 -36.94
C ASP A 398 -22.10 1.84 -38.19
N ALA A 399 -20.77 1.80 -38.05
CA ALA A 399 -19.86 2.04 -39.17
C ALA A 399 -19.06 0.81 -39.56
N SER A 400 -19.42 0.30 -40.72
CA SER A 400 -18.68 -0.70 -41.48
C SER A 400 -17.35 -0.21 -42.08
N GLN A 401 -16.78 0.94 -41.67
CA GLN A 401 -15.68 1.61 -42.42
C GLN A 401 -14.65 2.45 -41.63
N SER A 402 -14.36 2.25 -40.33
CA SER A 402 -13.25 2.99 -39.69
C SER A 402 -12.22 2.10 -38.99
N SER A 403 -10.95 2.30 -39.35
CA SER A 403 -9.77 1.50 -38.96
C SER A 403 -9.10 1.95 -37.65
N ILE A 404 -9.84 2.52 -36.70
CA ILE A 404 -9.27 2.98 -35.42
C ILE A 404 -10.22 2.55 -34.31
N GLU A 405 -9.83 1.50 -33.59
CA GLU A 405 -10.45 0.77 -32.47
C GLU A 405 -11.90 0.25 -32.62
N ASP A 406 -12.03 -1.08 -32.61
CA ASP A 406 -13.17 -1.88 -32.16
C ASP A 406 -14.52 -1.49 -32.77
N ASP A 407 -14.77 -1.94 -34.00
CA ASP A 407 -16.09 -1.90 -34.62
C ASP A 407 -17.04 -2.92 -33.94
N LEU A 408 -18.18 -2.43 -33.42
CA LEU A 408 -19.19 -3.26 -32.73
C LEU A 408 -19.67 -4.43 -33.62
N GLN A 409 -19.84 -4.22 -34.93
CA GLN A 409 -20.26 -5.29 -35.84
C GLN A 409 -19.17 -6.34 -36.01
N SER A 410 -17.91 -5.91 -36.08
CA SER A 410 -16.75 -6.80 -36.15
C SER A 410 -16.60 -7.64 -34.87
N ILE A 411 -16.74 -7.03 -33.69
CA ILE A 411 -16.77 -7.75 -32.40
C ILE A 411 -17.92 -8.75 -32.37
N LYS A 412 -19.12 -8.32 -32.77
CA LYS A 412 -20.31 -9.19 -32.84
C LYS A 412 -20.07 -10.42 -33.71
N ARG A 413 -19.54 -10.21 -34.92
CA ARG A 413 -19.22 -11.29 -35.85
C ARG A 413 -18.25 -12.29 -35.22
N ILE A 414 -17.19 -11.81 -34.55
CA ILE A 414 -16.20 -12.69 -33.91
C ILE A 414 -16.80 -13.45 -32.72
N CYS A 415 -17.55 -12.77 -31.86
CA CYS A 415 -18.28 -13.38 -30.75
C CYS A 415 -19.21 -14.52 -31.22
N GLU A 416 -19.93 -14.32 -32.33
CA GLU A 416 -20.78 -15.35 -32.95
C GLU A 416 -19.97 -16.52 -33.54
N GLN A 417 -18.92 -16.21 -34.32
CA GLN A 417 -18.07 -17.21 -34.97
C GLN A 417 -17.34 -18.10 -33.96
N ARG A 418 -16.86 -17.51 -32.86
CA ARG A 418 -16.11 -18.22 -31.80
C ARG A 418 -17.00 -18.69 -30.64
N GLN A 419 -18.32 -18.50 -30.73
CA GLN A 419 -19.30 -18.90 -29.70
C GLN A 419 -18.95 -18.41 -28.29
N MET A 420 -18.55 -17.14 -28.18
CA MET A 420 -18.01 -16.57 -26.94
C MET A 420 -19.07 -16.27 -25.86
N GLY A 421 -20.35 -16.56 -26.12
CA GLY A 421 -21.42 -16.29 -25.15
C GLY A 421 -21.72 -14.81 -24.92
N CYS A 422 -21.37 -13.94 -25.87
CA CYS A 422 -21.66 -12.51 -25.81
C CYS A 422 -23.18 -12.26 -25.92
N GLU A 423 -23.72 -11.40 -25.07
CA GLU A 423 -25.13 -10.96 -25.09
C GLU A 423 -25.25 -9.65 -25.88
N TYR A 424 -26.13 -9.63 -26.89
CA TYR A 424 -26.42 -8.42 -27.67
C TYR A 424 -27.63 -7.69 -27.11
N LEU A 425 -27.45 -6.43 -26.77
CA LEU A 425 -28.46 -5.61 -26.11
C LEU A 425 -28.81 -4.41 -26.98
N ASN A 426 -30.10 -4.24 -27.27
CA ASN A 426 -30.61 -3.00 -27.86
C ASN A 426 -30.81 -1.92 -26.78
N SER A 427 -31.02 -0.68 -27.20
CA SER A 427 -31.24 0.48 -26.31
C SER A 427 -32.29 0.25 -25.20
N THR A 428 -33.41 -0.44 -25.48
CA THR A 428 -34.45 -0.70 -24.46
C THR A 428 -33.98 -1.69 -23.40
N GLN A 429 -33.29 -2.76 -23.82
CA GLN A 429 -32.69 -3.75 -22.93
C GLN A 429 -31.57 -3.15 -22.09
N LEU A 430 -30.71 -2.31 -22.69
CA LEU A 430 -29.66 -1.55 -22.01
C LEU A 430 -30.26 -0.66 -20.92
N GLN A 431 -31.28 0.13 -21.26
CA GLN A 431 -31.91 1.04 -20.30
C GLN A 431 -32.55 0.32 -19.12
N THR A 432 -33.13 -0.86 -19.35
CA THR A 432 -33.73 -1.68 -18.28
C THR A 432 -32.66 -2.31 -17.39
N ARG A 433 -31.56 -2.81 -17.96
CA ARG A 433 -30.51 -3.52 -17.23
C ARG A 433 -29.58 -2.56 -16.47
N TYR A 434 -29.32 -1.39 -17.04
CA TYR A 434 -28.38 -0.41 -16.51
C TYR A 434 -29.03 0.99 -16.39
N PRO A 435 -29.99 1.16 -15.46
CA PRO A 435 -30.76 2.41 -15.34
C PRO A 435 -29.92 3.61 -14.88
N THR A 436 -28.71 3.38 -14.38
CA THR A 436 -27.71 4.42 -14.07
C THR A 436 -27.22 5.15 -15.32
N PHE A 437 -27.33 4.53 -16.50
CA PHE A 437 -26.97 5.14 -17.78
C PHE A 437 -28.22 5.64 -18.52
N THR A 438 -28.01 6.64 -19.37
CA THR A 438 -29.01 7.14 -20.32
C THR A 438 -28.59 6.76 -21.72
N PHE A 439 -29.43 5.99 -22.41
CA PHE A 439 -29.14 5.50 -23.77
C PHE A 439 -30.03 6.18 -24.81
N SER A 440 -29.44 6.62 -25.92
CA SER A 440 -30.21 7.04 -27.10
C SER A 440 -30.83 5.83 -27.80
N ARG A 441 -31.82 6.05 -28.67
CA ARG A 441 -32.45 4.97 -29.47
C ARG A 441 -31.48 4.26 -30.42
N GLN A 442 -30.34 4.87 -30.72
CA GLN A 442 -29.31 4.31 -31.62
C GLN A 442 -28.28 3.46 -30.89
N HIS A 443 -28.24 3.51 -29.55
CA HIS A 443 -27.28 2.74 -28.76
C HIS A 443 -27.55 1.23 -28.85
N HIS A 444 -26.46 0.50 -29.07
CA HIS A 444 -26.38 -0.94 -28.98
C HIS A 444 -25.20 -1.33 -28.08
N GLY A 445 -25.29 -2.50 -27.48
CA GLY A 445 -24.25 -3.00 -26.60
C GLY A 445 -23.97 -4.48 -26.77
N ILE A 446 -22.72 -4.85 -26.50
CA ILE A 446 -22.26 -6.24 -26.39
C ILE A 446 -21.78 -6.44 -24.96
N PHE A 447 -22.44 -7.35 -24.24
CA PHE A 447 -22.07 -7.73 -22.88
C PHE A 447 -21.36 -9.08 -22.87
N HIS A 448 -20.28 -9.19 -22.09
CA HIS A 448 -19.53 -10.42 -21.91
C HIS A 448 -19.21 -10.67 -20.44
N ASN A 449 -19.59 -11.83 -19.92
CA ASN A 449 -19.53 -12.16 -18.48
C ASN A 449 -18.17 -12.72 -18.01
N GLN A 450 -17.26 -13.07 -18.92
CA GLN A 450 -15.88 -13.49 -18.58
C GLN A 450 -14.87 -12.35 -18.73
N SER A 451 -15.37 -11.13 -18.97
CA SER A 451 -14.57 -9.90 -19.05
C SER A 451 -14.92 -8.99 -17.87
N GLY A 452 -14.06 -8.02 -17.57
CA GLY A 452 -14.19 -7.17 -16.39
C GLY A 452 -12.94 -6.35 -16.17
N TYR A 453 -12.33 -6.48 -14.99
CA TYR A 453 -11.13 -5.73 -14.66
C TYR A 453 -10.09 -6.55 -13.87
N ILE A 454 -8.83 -6.18 -14.03
CA ILE A 454 -7.70 -6.62 -13.23
C ILE A 454 -7.49 -5.62 -12.10
N ASN A 455 -7.46 -6.07 -10.85
CA ASN A 455 -7.01 -5.29 -9.70
C ASN A 455 -5.48 -5.30 -9.66
N VAL A 456 -4.88 -4.18 -10.07
CA VAL A 456 -3.42 -4.04 -10.23
C VAL A 456 -2.72 -4.07 -8.88
N SER A 457 -3.27 -3.42 -7.86
CA SER A 457 -2.66 -3.40 -6.52
C SER A 457 -2.64 -4.80 -5.90
N THR A 458 -3.74 -5.54 -6.05
CA THR A 458 -3.79 -6.94 -5.65
C THR A 458 -2.82 -7.82 -6.45
N LEU A 459 -2.73 -7.61 -7.77
CA LEU A 459 -1.77 -8.32 -8.63
C LEU A 459 -0.32 -8.08 -8.17
N MET A 460 0.06 -6.83 -7.92
CA MET A 460 1.42 -6.49 -7.49
C MET A 460 1.74 -7.14 -6.15
N LEU A 461 0.82 -7.07 -5.18
CA LEU A 461 0.98 -7.72 -3.88
C LEU A 461 1.14 -9.25 -4.02
N ALA A 462 0.32 -9.88 -4.87
CA ALA A 462 0.39 -11.31 -5.15
C ALA A 462 1.76 -11.70 -5.72
N LEU A 463 2.25 -10.96 -6.71
CA LEU A 463 3.54 -11.23 -7.36
C LEU A 463 4.72 -11.05 -6.40
N VAL A 464 4.72 -9.98 -5.61
CA VAL A 464 5.77 -9.74 -4.60
C VAL A 464 5.76 -10.86 -3.55
N ARG A 465 4.59 -11.33 -3.11
CA ARG A 465 4.49 -12.47 -2.19
C ARG A 465 5.03 -13.77 -2.77
N ILE A 466 4.69 -14.07 -4.03
CA ILE A 466 5.21 -15.26 -4.73
C ILE A 466 6.74 -15.16 -4.85
N ILE A 467 7.25 -14.01 -5.26
CA ILE A 467 8.70 -13.79 -5.42
C ILE A 467 9.43 -13.87 -4.08
N ALA A 468 8.87 -13.30 -3.01
CA ALA A 468 9.47 -13.34 -1.67
C ALA A 468 9.62 -14.77 -1.11
N GLN A 469 8.87 -15.74 -1.65
CA GLN A 469 8.99 -17.15 -1.30
C GLN A 469 10.02 -17.90 -2.16
N ASN A 470 10.55 -17.28 -3.21
CA ASN A 470 11.52 -17.88 -4.11
C ASN A 470 12.91 -17.24 -3.94
N PRO A 471 13.87 -17.93 -3.31
CA PRO A 471 15.21 -17.37 -3.06
C PRO A 471 16.02 -17.12 -4.33
N ASN A 472 15.65 -17.72 -5.47
CA ASN A 472 16.35 -17.55 -6.74
C ASN A 472 15.89 -16.32 -7.53
N ILE A 473 14.88 -15.59 -7.06
CA ILE A 473 14.42 -14.35 -7.68
C ILE A 473 14.73 -13.19 -6.74
N ILE A 474 15.50 -12.25 -7.26
CA ILE A 474 15.97 -11.08 -6.52
C ILE A 474 15.38 -9.82 -7.15
N ILE A 475 14.93 -8.88 -6.32
CA ILE A 475 14.47 -7.57 -6.78
C ILE A 475 15.38 -6.46 -6.25
N ARG A 476 15.89 -5.63 -7.16
CA ARG A 476 16.74 -4.46 -6.90
C ARG A 476 15.96 -3.18 -7.23
N GLU A 477 15.31 -2.62 -6.23
CA GLU A 477 14.55 -1.36 -6.29
C GLU A 477 15.46 -0.16 -6.11
N GLN A 478 15.17 0.97 -6.76
CA GLN A 478 16.02 2.17 -6.78
C GLN A 478 17.40 1.87 -7.41
N GLU A 479 17.45 1.00 -8.42
CA GLU A 479 18.61 0.78 -9.27
C GLU A 479 18.29 1.21 -10.70
N GLN A 480 18.94 2.27 -11.18
CA GLN A 480 18.69 2.76 -12.52
C GLN A 480 19.55 2.01 -13.53
N PHE A 481 18.91 1.46 -14.56
CA PHE A 481 19.60 0.97 -15.76
C PHE A 481 20.17 2.14 -16.58
N LEU A 482 21.47 2.08 -16.89
CA LEU A 482 22.17 3.14 -17.63
C LEU A 482 22.60 2.71 -19.03
N SER A 483 23.20 1.53 -19.16
CA SER A 483 23.67 1.00 -20.44
C SER A 483 23.93 -0.50 -20.37
N PHE A 484 24.22 -1.12 -21.51
CA PHE A 484 24.61 -2.52 -21.58
C PHE A 484 25.83 -2.69 -22.50
N LYS A 485 26.57 -3.78 -22.32
CA LYS A 485 27.66 -4.20 -23.20
C LYS A 485 27.45 -5.65 -23.61
N LEU A 486 27.53 -5.90 -24.92
CA LEU A 486 27.46 -7.23 -25.50
C LEU A 486 28.89 -7.73 -25.76
N ASP A 487 29.46 -8.40 -24.76
CA ASP A 487 30.73 -9.15 -24.88
C ASP A 487 30.42 -10.67 -24.80
N ASN A 488 31.35 -11.48 -24.27
CA ASN A 488 31.12 -12.93 -24.04
C ASN A 488 29.98 -13.23 -23.04
N GLN A 489 29.70 -12.30 -22.12
CA GLN A 489 28.51 -12.29 -21.26
C GLN A 489 27.88 -10.91 -21.36
N THR A 490 26.55 -10.84 -21.37
CA THR A 490 25.87 -9.54 -21.45
C THR A 490 26.03 -8.82 -20.12
N GLN A 491 26.67 -7.65 -20.13
CA GLN A 491 26.86 -6.82 -18.95
C GLN A 491 25.82 -5.70 -18.95
N ILE A 492 25.24 -5.45 -17.79
CA ILE A 492 24.30 -4.37 -17.54
C ILE A 492 24.96 -3.40 -16.57
N VAL A 493 25.07 -2.14 -16.98
CA VAL A 493 25.60 -1.06 -16.14
C VAL A 493 24.42 -0.32 -15.51
N THR A 494 24.46 -0.24 -14.19
CA THR A 494 23.51 0.50 -13.37
C THR A 494 24.22 1.63 -12.62
N ASP A 495 23.46 2.50 -11.99
CA ASP A 495 23.98 3.52 -11.07
C ASP A 495 24.62 2.94 -9.80
N ARG A 496 24.41 1.64 -9.52
CA ARG A 496 24.98 0.91 -8.39
C ARG A 496 26.09 -0.08 -8.75
N GLY A 497 26.39 -0.27 -10.03
CA GLY A 497 27.51 -1.10 -10.46
C GLY A 497 27.26 -1.85 -11.76
N VAL A 498 27.89 -3.02 -11.90
CA VAL A 498 27.79 -3.86 -13.10
C VAL A 498 27.24 -5.22 -12.74
N LEU A 499 26.16 -5.60 -13.43
CA LEU A 499 25.55 -6.93 -13.35
C LEU A 499 25.86 -7.72 -14.62
N ARG A 500 25.96 -9.04 -14.50
CA ARG A 500 26.28 -9.96 -15.61
C ARG A 500 25.15 -10.97 -15.80
N ALA A 501 24.63 -11.07 -17.02
CA ALA A 501 23.71 -12.12 -17.42
C ALA A 501 24.48 -13.26 -18.09
N SER A 502 24.36 -14.47 -17.56
CA SER A 502 24.94 -15.68 -18.16
C SER A 502 24.13 -16.17 -19.36
N ARG A 503 22.82 -15.89 -19.41
CA ARG A 503 21.91 -16.34 -20.50
C ARG A 503 21.22 -15.20 -21.24
N LYS A 504 20.41 -14.39 -20.55
CA LYS A 504 19.52 -13.41 -21.20
C LYS A 504 19.35 -12.13 -20.39
N VAL A 505 19.10 -11.03 -21.11
CA VAL A 505 18.57 -9.79 -20.55
C VAL A 505 17.22 -9.52 -21.18
N LEU A 506 16.21 -9.20 -20.37
CA LEU A 506 14.86 -8.87 -20.79
C LEU A 506 14.57 -7.42 -20.44
N PHE A 507 14.19 -6.62 -21.44
CA PHE A 507 13.85 -5.22 -21.25
C PHE A 507 12.33 -5.05 -21.22
N VAL A 508 11.79 -4.69 -20.05
CA VAL A 508 10.37 -4.38 -19.82
C VAL A 508 10.20 -3.01 -19.13
N PRO A 509 10.81 -1.94 -19.66
CA PRO A 509 10.96 -0.65 -18.97
C PRO A 509 9.70 0.23 -18.97
N GLY A 510 8.53 -0.32 -19.34
CA GLY A 510 7.27 0.43 -19.43
C GLY A 510 7.38 1.69 -20.31
N PRO A 511 6.99 2.88 -19.81
CA PRO A 511 7.01 4.12 -20.62
C PRO A 511 8.44 4.58 -20.99
N TYR A 512 9.48 3.97 -20.42
CA TYR A 512 10.87 4.24 -20.79
C TYR A 512 11.35 3.40 -21.99
N ALA A 513 10.48 2.61 -22.62
CA ALA A 513 10.82 1.75 -23.77
C ALA A 513 11.52 2.48 -24.92
N LYS A 514 11.11 3.72 -25.21
CA LYS A 514 11.75 4.54 -26.25
C LYS A 514 13.18 4.93 -25.90
N GLN A 515 13.48 5.17 -24.62
CA GLN A 515 14.83 5.49 -24.17
C GLN A 515 15.74 4.26 -24.23
N VAL A 516 15.24 3.13 -23.71
CA VAL A 516 15.98 1.87 -23.68
C VAL A 516 16.23 1.32 -25.08
N SER A 517 15.24 1.40 -25.98
CA SER A 517 15.41 0.95 -27.38
C SER A 517 16.45 1.77 -28.15
N ARG A 518 16.56 3.07 -27.90
CA ARG A 518 17.62 3.90 -28.51
C ARG A 518 19.02 3.46 -28.10
N LEU A 519 19.21 2.97 -26.86
CA LEU A 519 20.48 2.38 -26.44
C LEU A 519 20.80 1.08 -27.21
N LEU A 520 19.77 0.41 -27.74
CA LEU A 520 19.89 -0.78 -28.60
C LEU A 520 20.01 -0.41 -30.10
N ASN A 521 20.14 0.89 -30.45
CA ASN A 521 20.05 1.40 -31.82
C ASN A 521 18.74 1.03 -32.55
N VAL A 522 17.64 0.88 -31.79
CA VAL A 522 16.29 0.66 -32.31
C VAL A 522 15.43 1.89 -31.99
N ASP A 523 14.80 2.49 -32.99
CA ASP A 523 13.84 3.57 -32.75
C ASP A 523 12.42 2.99 -32.77
N LEU A 524 11.83 2.84 -31.59
CA LEU A 524 10.44 2.42 -31.47
C LEU A 524 9.51 3.59 -31.75
N ASN A 525 8.60 3.40 -32.71
CA ASN A 525 7.54 4.36 -33.03
C ASN A 525 6.42 4.33 -31.98
N ILE A 526 6.74 4.74 -30.75
CA ILE A 526 5.82 4.83 -29.62
C ILE A 526 5.60 6.29 -29.27
N THR A 527 4.34 6.60 -28.99
CA THR A 527 3.86 7.89 -28.50
C THR A 527 3.51 7.74 -27.03
N LEU A 528 4.01 8.65 -26.19
CA LEU A 528 3.70 8.69 -24.77
C LEU A 528 2.72 9.84 -24.52
N TRP A 529 1.71 9.62 -23.69
CA TRP A 529 0.79 10.67 -23.25
C TRP A 529 0.33 10.42 -21.82
N GLU A 530 -0.15 11.47 -21.16
CA GLU A 530 -0.77 11.39 -19.84
C GLU A 530 -2.27 11.16 -20.00
N LEU A 531 -2.77 10.06 -19.42
CA LEU A 531 -4.19 9.75 -19.40
C LEU A 531 -4.79 10.11 -18.05
N PRO A 532 -5.67 11.13 -17.96
CA PRO A 532 -6.33 11.45 -16.70
C PRO A 532 -7.42 10.44 -16.34
N VAL A 533 -7.60 10.20 -15.04
CA VAL A 533 -8.69 9.39 -14.49
C VAL A 533 -9.56 10.29 -13.62
N TYR A 534 -10.86 10.27 -13.86
CA TYR A 534 -11.82 11.08 -13.13
C TYR A 534 -12.70 10.20 -12.25
N TYR A 535 -12.94 10.65 -11.03
CA TYR A 535 -13.75 9.94 -10.06
C TYR A 535 -15.06 10.70 -9.87
N PHE A 536 -16.18 10.02 -10.09
CA PHE A 536 -17.51 10.57 -9.88
C PHE A 536 -18.21 9.79 -8.79
N ARG A 537 -18.88 10.51 -7.89
CA ARG A 537 -19.71 9.90 -6.86
C ARG A 537 -21.04 9.51 -7.48
N LEU A 538 -21.48 8.29 -7.20
CA LEU A 538 -22.78 7.79 -7.60
C LEU A 538 -23.90 8.34 -6.69
N LEU A 539 -25.10 8.54 -7.25
CA LEU A 539 -26.28 8.90 -6.46
C LEU A 539 -26.69 7.76 -5.52
N PRO A 540 -27.34 8.08 -4.38
CA PRO A 540 -27.93 7.07 -3.50
C PRO A 540 -28.89 6.16 -4.30
N ASN A 541 -28.65 4.84 -4.26
CA ASN A 541 -29.38 3.79 -5.00
C ASN A 541 -29.00 3.61 -6.49
N ALA A 542 -27.84 4.09 -6.94
CA ALA A 542 -27.33 3.73 -8.25
C ALA A 542 -27.27 2.19 -8.41
N SER A 543 -27.77 1.69 -9.54
CA SER A 543 -27.73 0.25 -9.85
C SER A 543 -26.32 -0.18 -10.21
N ARG A 544 -25.96 -1.43 -9.88
CA ARG A 544 -24.69 -2.05 -10.26
C ARG A 544 -24.51 -2.06 -11.79
N PHE A 545 -23.30 -1.79 -12.26
CA PHE A 545 -22.98 -1.71 -13.69
C PHE A 545 -21.62 -2.38 -14.00
N PRO A 546 -21.42 -2.85 -15.23
CA PRO A 546 -20.20 -3.54 -15.65
C PRO A 546 -19.01 -2.59 -15.79
N THR A 547 -17.81 -3.16 -15.98
CA THR A 547 -16.75 -2.41 -16.68
C THR A 547 -17.26 -2.08 -18.08
N TRP A 548 -17.02 -0.87 -18.58
CA TRP A 548 -17.58 -0.46 -19.86
C TRP A 548 -16.62 0.37 -20.71
N PHE A 549 -16.86 0.31 -22.00
CA PHE A 549 -16.26 1.15 -23.02
C PHE A 549 -17.37 1.67 -23.93
N SER A 550 -17.35 2.95 -24.23
CA SER A 550 -18.35 3.62 -25.04
C SER A 550 -17.68 4.39 -26.16
N ARG A 551 -18.21 4.19 -27.37
CA ARG A 551 -17.85 4.94 -28.56
C ARG A 551 -19.09 5.68 -29.07
N SER A 552 -18.98 7.00 -29.19
CA SER A 552 -20.07 7.83 -29.70
C SER A 552 -19.72 8.54 -31.02
N GLY A 553 -20.34 8.18 -32.14
CA GLY A 553 -20.01 8.76 -33.44
C GLY A 553 -18.62 8.37 -33.99
N SER A 554 -18.16 9.13 -35.00
CA SER A 554 -16.95 8.80 -35.78
C SER A 554 -15.66 9.50 -35.32
N ASP A 555 -15.77 10.47 -34.40
CA ASP A 555 -14.61 11.20 -33.87
C ASP A 555 -13.87 10.34 -32.84
N LEU A 556 -12.54 10.43 -32.78
CA LEU A 556 -11.78 9.77 -31.72
C LEU A 556 -12.01 10.46 -30.37
N GLN A 557 -12.38 11.74 -30.34
CA GLN A 557 -12.62 12.50 -29.11
C GLN A 557 -13.89 12.10 -28.34
N SER A 558 -14.58 11.05 -28.78
CA SER A 558 -15.82 10.55 -28.17
C SER A 558 -15.69 9.15 -27.56
N LEU A 559 -14.45 8.68 -27.39
CA LEU A 559 -14.15 7.43 -26.70
C LEU A 559 -14.12 7.68 -25.20
N PHE A 560 -14.92 6.93 -24.46
CA PHE A 560 -14.94 6.97 -22.99
C PHE A 560 -14.97 5.54 -22.45
N SER A 561 -14.39 5.35 -21.29
CA SER A 561 -14.42 4.07 -20.59
C SER A 561 -14.60 4.29 -19.11
N GLY A 562 -15.08 3.27 -18.41
CA GLY A 562 -15.18 3.33 -16.97
C GLY A 562 -15.34 1.95 -16.35
N PHE A 563 -15.25 1.90 -15.03
CA PHE A 563 -15.45 0.68 -14.27
C PHE A 563 -15.84 1.01 -12.82
N PRO A 564 -16.56 0.09 -12.15
CA PRO A 564 -16.79 0.16 -10.72
C PRO A 564 -15.48 0.17 -9.95
N ILE A 565 -15.41 0.92 -8.85
CA ILE A 565 -14.21 0.99 -8.03
C ILE A 565 -14.21 -0.17 -7.03
N ALA A 566 -13.20 -1.04 -7.11
CA ALA A 566 -13.10 -2.22 -6.26
C ALA A 566 -13.10 -1.89 -4.74
N SER A 567 -12.57 -0.74 -4.35
CA SER A 567 -12.49 -0.30 -2.95
C SER A 567 -13.70 0.50 -2.48
N SER A 568 -14.64 0.88 -3.36
CA SER A 568 -15.81 1.67 -2.98
C SER A 568 -16.97 1.49 -3.96
N SER A 569 -18.13 1.10 -3.43
CA SER A 569 -19.39 1.04 -4.18
C SER A 569 -19.97 2.39 -4.56
N ASP A 570 -19.43 3.48 -3.99
CA ASP A 570 -20.04 4.81 -4.05
C ASP A 570 -19.47 5.67 -5.18
N TYR A 571 -18.45 5.18 -5.89
CA TYR A 571 -17.74 5.93 -6.90
C TYR A 571 -17.54 5.11 -8.17
N ILE A 572 -17.45 5.83 -9.28
CA ILE A 572 -17.04 5.31 -10.59
C ILE A 572 -15.80 6.06 -11.06
N ALA A 573 -14.88 5.34 -11.70
CA ALA A 573 -13.80 5.95 -12.45
C ALA A 573 -14.17 6.02 -13.94
N VAL A 574 -13.96 7.19 -14.54
CA VAL A 574 -14.22 7.46 -15.96
C VAL A 574 -12.93 8.00 -16.60
N LEU A 575 -12.61 7.47 -17.78
CA LEU A 575 -11.39 7.78 -18.52
C LEU A 575 -11.75 8.12 -19.97
N PRO A 576 -11.16 9.18 -20.54
CA PRO A 576 -11.23 9.45 -21.97
C PRO A 576 -10.32 8.47 -22.72
N GLY A 577 -10.79 7.90 -23.83
CA GLY A 577 -10.04 6.97 -24.68
C GLY A 577 -9.26 7.65 -25.81
N PHE A 578 -8.98 8.95 -25.72
CA PHE A 578 -8.47 9.73 -26.85
C PHE A 578 -7.30 10.65 -26.49
N ILE A 579 -6.49 10.97 -27.51
CA ILE A 579 -5.38 11.91 -27.43
C ILE A 579 -5.88 13.28 -27.94
N PRO A 580 -6.00 14.31 -27.09
CA PRO A 580 -6.65 15.56 -27.47
C PRO A 580 -5.83 16.39 -28.46
N ASN A 581 -4.50 16.24 -28.44
CA ASN A 581 -3.56 16.90 -29.35
C ASN A 581 -2.25 16.11 -29.43
N LEU A 582 -1.78 15.81 -30.66
CA LEU A 582 -0.46 15.21 -30.91
C LEU A 582 0.71 16.06 -30.39
N PHE A 583 0.49 17.33 -30.05
CA PHE A 583 1.50 18.21 -29.46
C PHE A 583 1.67 18.06 -27.93
N ASN A 584 0.74 17.41 -27.23
CA ASN A 584 0.84 17.12 -25.79
C ASN A 584 1.47 15.75 -25.51
N THR A 585 2.11 15.15 -26.51
CA THR A 585 2.82 13.88 -26.35
C THR A 585 4.16 14.08 -25.66
N LEU A 586 4.49 13.22 -24.72
CA LEU A 586 5.76 13.27 -24.01
C LEU A 586 6.87 12.64 -24.86
N ILE A 587 8.06 13.23 -24.82
CA ILE A 587 9.28 12.62 -25.36
C ILE A 587 9.89 11.70 -24.30
N TYR A 588 9.84 12.13 -23.03
CA TYR A 588 10.39 11.42 -21.89
C TYR A 588 9.35 11.36 -20.76
N PRO A 589 9.22 10.24 -20.02
CA PRO A 589 8.27 10.13 -18.91
C PRO A 589 8.54 11.10 -17.75
N SER A 590 9.73 11.71 -17.67
CA SER A 590 10.09 12.75 -16.71
C SER A 590 9.43 14.11 -16.99
N GLN A 591 8.86 14.29 -18.18
CA GLN A 591 8.15 15.51 -18.59
C GLN A 591 6.70 15.54 -18.11
N ARG A 592 6.27 14.55 -17.31
CA ARG A 592 4.92 14.48 -16.79
C ARG A 592 4.56 15.74 -16.01
N ALA A 593 3.46 16.37 -16.40
CA ALA A 593 2.97 17.56 -15.73
C ALA A 593 2.23 17.21 -14.43
N ASN A 594 1.68 15.99 -14.32
CA ASN A 594 0.78 15.59 -13.24
C ASN A 594 -0.39 16.57 -13.03
N MET A 595 -0.80 17.23 -14.11
CA MET A 595 -1.92 18.17 -14.14
C MET A 595 -2.93 17.72 -15.17
N VAL A 596 -4.20 17.91 -14.84
CA VAL A 596 -5.31 17.52 -15.70
C VAL A 596 -5.56 18.63 -16.72
N ASP A 597 -5.66 18.27 -18.01
CA ASP A 597 -6.00 19.22 -19.07
C ASP A 597 -7.46 19.72 -18.89
N PRO A 598 -7.71 21.04 -18.79
CA PRO A 598 -9.05 21.59 -18.63
C PRO A 598 -10.02 21.21 -19.76
N PHE A 599 -9.53 21.08 -21.00
CA PHE A 599 -10.36 20.69 -22.14
C PHE A 599 -10.84 19.24 -22.01
N ILE A 600 -9.93 18.32 -21.65
CA ILE A 600 -10.29 16.92 -21.39
C ILE A 600 -11.28 16.82 -20.24
N THR A 601 -11.03 17.59 -19.17
CA THR A 601 -11.89 17.63 -17.99
C THR A 601 -13.30 18.05 -18.34
N GLN A 602 -13.44 19.11 -19.14
CA GLN A 602 -14.74 19.56 -19.61
C GLN A 602 -15.44 18.47 -20.44
N LYS A 603 -14.74 17.82 -21.38
CA LYS A 603 -15.30 16.74 -22.20
C LYS A 603 -15.80 15.56 -21.39
N VAL A 604 -15.04 15.12 -20.38
CA VAL A 604 -15.44 14.02 -19.51
C VAL A 604 -16.67 14.40 -18.68
N ILE A 605 -16.72 15.61 -18.12
CA ILE A 605 -17.88 16.12 -17.37
C ILE A 605 -19.12 16.21 -18.27
N GLU A 606 -18.98 16.73 -19.49
CA GLU A 606 -20.07 16.83 -20.46
C GLU A 606 -20.62 15.45 -20.84
N TRP A 607 -19.75 14.49 -21.15
CA TRP A 607 -20.16 13.14 -21.50
C TRP A 607 -20.90 12.46 -20.35
N VAL A 608 -20.32 12.52 -19.15
CA VAL A 608 -20.91 12.00 -17.91
C VAL A 608 -22.30 12.60 -17.68
N SER A 609 -22.44 13.92 -17.77
CA SER A 609 -23.70 14.62 -17.50
C SER A 609 -24.82 14.26 -18.49
N GLN A 610 -24.45 13.82 -19.69
CA GLN A 610 -25.40 13.42 -20.73
C GLN A 610 -25.78 11.94 -20.69
N HIS A 611 -24.85 11.08 -20.28
CA HIS A 611 -24.99 9.63 -20.42
C HIS A 611 -25.13 8.88 -19.09
N MET A 612 -24.94 9.55 -17.96
CA MET A 612 -25.05 8.94 -16.64
C MET A 612 -25.94 9.77 -15.71
N ALA A 613 -26.83 9.10 -14.99
CA ALA A 613 -27.60 9.69 -13.90
C ALA A 613 -26.72 9.73 -12.64
N MET A 614 -26.00 10.84 -12.46
CA MET A 614 -25.12 11.10 -11.32
C MET A 614 -25.49 12.36 -10.56
#